data_AF-W6RST3-F1
#
_entry.id   AF-W6RST3-F1
#
_cell.length_a   1.000
_cell.length_b   1.000
_cell.length_c   1.000
_cell.angle_alpha   90.00
_cell.angle_beta   90.00
_cell.angle_gamma   90.00
#
_symmetry.space_group_name_H-M   'P 1'
#
loop_
_entity.id
_entity.type
_entity.pdbx_description
1 polymer ?
#
loop_
_entity_poly.entity_id
_entity_poly.type
_entity_poly.pdbx_seq_one_letter_code
_entity_poly.pdbx_strand_id
1 'polypeptide(L)'
;MIKSKRLMVVVFAVLTILSICDYVEINEKSIFGLAIGALIISISTCFELPEDVEKMRYEQCKNTKFGKVLANKNRVIQEVLYYVGFIVMFIILFVKPDTVIDAAIKNFNIATIILLAITINFLSMCIADINTRRIRRYYTGEKAQEDKRKAKEKEARLKEKEEKKNKKIEERERKQEEKRRKKIDKINQKPLDGE
;
A
#
# COMPACT_ATOMS: atom_id res chain seq x y z
N MET A 1 9.19 10.19 16.74
CA MET A 1 8.78 10.89 15.50
C MET A 1 8.98 12.41 15.54
N ILE A 2 8.39 13.15 16.49
CA ILE A 2 8.45 14.62 16.50
C ILE A 2 9.90 15.17 16.62
N LYS A 3 10.78 14.47 17.36
CA LYS A 3 12.17 14.89 17.58
C LYS A 3 12.99 14.90 16.28
N SER A 4 12.91 13.86 15.45
CA SER A 4 13.69 13.73 14.20
C SER A 4 13.24 14.70 13.11
N LYS A 5 11.93 14.97 13.02
CA LYS A 5 11.38 15.97 12.08
C LYS A 5 11.76 17.41 12.48
N ARG A 6 11.67 17.73 13.79
CA ARG A 6 12.16 19.01 14.32
C ARG A 6 13.67 19.17 14.14
N LEU A 7 14.44 18.11 14.34
CA LEU A 7 15.88 18.11 14.08
C LEU A 7 16.19 18.43 12.61
N MET A 8 15.48 17.82 11.67
CA MET A 8 15.65 18.11 10.23
C MET A 8 15.36 19.58 9.92
N VAL A 9 14.26 20.13 10.44
CA VAL A 9 13.90 21.55 10.26
C VAL A 9 14.98 22.47 10.84
N VAL A 10 15.52 22.16 12.02
CA VAL A 10 16.62 22.92 12.63
C VAL A 10 17.88 22.83 11.78
N VAL A 11 18.26 21.65 11.29
CA VAL A 11 19.44 21.48 10.44
C VAL A 11 19.30 22.25 9.14
N PHE A 12 18.15 22.18 8.46
CA PHE A 12 17.91 22.97 7.25
C PHE A 12 17.90 24.47 7.53
N ALA A 13 17.28 24.93 8.62
CA ALA A 13 17.28 26.33 9.01
C ALA A 13 18.71 26.84 9.29
N VAL A 14 19.54 26.04 9.99
CA VAL A 14 20.96 26.37 10.23
C VAL A 14 21.73 26.44 8.91
N LEU A 15 21.55 25.48 8.00
CA LEU A 15 22.19 25.51 6.67
C LEU A 15 21.76 26.71 5.84
N THR A 16 20.47 27.09 5.89
CA THR A 16 19.95 28.28 5.21
C THR A 16 20.55 29.57 5.79
N ILE A 17 20.63 29.70 7.12
CA ILE A 17 21.25 30.87 7.76
C ILE A 17 22.75 30.95 7.42
N LEU A 18 23.47 29.83 7.49
CA LEU A 18 24.89 29.77 7.14
C LEU A 18 25.14 30.11 5.67
N SER A 19 24.21 29.78 4.77
CA SER A 19 24.27 30.18 3.37
C SER A 19 23.95 31.67 3.16
N ILE A 20 22.95 32.22 3.85
CA ILE A 20 22.62 33.65 3.77
C ILE A 20 23.77 34.52 4.30
N CYS A 21 24.51 34.02 5.29
CA CYS A 21 25.67 34.68 5.86
C CYS A 21 26.99 34.39 5.12
N ASP A 22 26.96 33.82 3.91
CA ASP A 22 28.13 33.45 3.09
C ASP A 22 29.18 32.56 3.78
N TYR A 23 28.84 31.88 4.88
CA TYR A 23 29.73 30.93 5.55
C TYR A 23 29.79 29.57 4.84
N VAL A 24 28.78 29.25 4.03
CA VAL A 24 28.70 28.04 3.21
C VAL A 24 28.32 28.44 1.79
N GLU A 25 29.26 28.29 0.86
CA GLU A 25 28.99 28.50 -0.55
C GLU A 25 28.15 27.32 -1.07
N ILE A 26 26.87 27.55 -1.38
CA ILE A 26 26.02 26.53 -1.99
C ILE A 26 26.47 26.33 -3.44
N ASN A 27 27.46 25.47 -3.60
CA ASN A 27 27.92 25.01 -4.90
C ASN A 27 27.14 23.78 -5.36
N GLU A 28 27.32 23.43 -6.64
CA GLU A 28 26.70 22.26 -7.27
C GLU A 28 26.89 20.96 -6.48
N LYS A 29 28.07 20.81 -5.86
CA LYS A 29 28.42 19.68 -5.00
C LYS A 29 27.59 19.61 -3.73
N SER A 30 27.37 20.76 -3.09
CA SER A 30 26.53 20.87 -1.90
C SER A 30 25.08 20.48 -2.24
N ILE A 31 24.56 20.96 -3.37
CA ILE A 31 23.21 20.61 -3.85
C ILE A 31 23.11 19.10 -4.15
N PHE A 32 24.11 18.53 -4.81
CA PHE A 32 24.20 17.11 -5.11
C PHE A 32 24.19 16.25 -3.82
N GLY A 33 25.01 16.61 -2.83
CA GLY A 33 25.07 15.91 -1.54
C GLY A 33 23.77 15.99 -0.74
N LEU A 34 23.14 17.17 -0.71
CA LEU A 34 21.82 17.36 -0.11
C LEU A 34 20.76 16.49 -0.80
N ALA A 35 20.78 16.40 -2.13
CA ALA A 35 19.78 15.65 -2.88
C ALA A 35 19.90 14.14 -2.71
N ILE A 36 21.13 13.58 -2.75
CA ILE A 36 21.35 12.14 -2.49
C ILE A 36 21.00 11.79 -1.05
N GLY A 37 21.43 12.61 -0.09
CA GLY A 37 21.11 12.40 1.31
C GLY A 37 19.60 12.43 1.59
N ALA A 38 18.90 13.42 1.02
CA ALA A 38 17.45 13.52 1.10
C ALA A 38 16.75 12.31 0.46
N LEU A 39 17.29 11.76 -0.63
CA LEU A 39 16.78 10.57 -1.29
C LEU A 39 16.90 9.34 -0.39
N ILE A 40 18.05 9.12 0.25
CA ILE A 40 18.26 8.01 1.19
C ILE A 40 17.33 8.15 2.41
N ILE A 41 17.20 9.36 2.97
CA ILE A 41 16.27 9.64 4.06
C ILE A 41 14.82 9.37 3.62
N SER A 42 14.45 9.74 2.40
CA SER A 42 13.11 9.49 1.85
C SER A 42 12.84 8.00 1.63
N ILE A 43 13.84 7.18 1.34
CA ILE A 43 13.67 5.71 1.30
C ILE A 43 13.42 5.17 2.71
N SER A 44 14.04 5.77 3.75
CA SER A 44 13.82 5.34 5.13
C SER A 44 12.36 5.48 5.57
N THR A 45 11.61 6.48 5.06
CA THR A 45 10.20 6.69 5.41
C THR A 45 9.28 5.58 4.90
N CYS A 46 9.69 4.79 3.90
CA CYS A 46 8.96 3.60 3.46
C CYS A 46 8.86 2.51 4.54
N PHE A 47 9.77 2.55 5.51
CA PHE A 47 9.84 1.62 6.64
C PHE A 47 9.24 2.21 7.93
N GLU A 48 8.92 3.51 7.92
CA GLU A 48 8.25 4.19 9.04
C GLU A 48 6.78 3.79 9.09
N LEU A 49 6.33 3.38 10.26
CA LEU A 49 4.91 3.14 10.53
C LEU A 49 4.39 4.21 11.48
N PRO A 50 3.14 4.69 11.29
CA PRO A 50 2.50 5.55 12.27
C PRO A 50 2.45 4.90 13.65
N GLU A 51 2.58 5.70 14.71
CA GLU A 51 2.70 5.21 16.09
C GLU A 51 1.48 4.38 16.53
N ASP A 52 0.29 4.73 16.08
CA ASP A 52 -0.95 3.96 16.31
C ASP A 52 -0.89 2.58 15.63
N VAL A 53 -0.33 2.53 14.43
CA VAL A 53 -0.16 1.30 13.65
C VAL A 53 0.97 0.43 14.20
N GLU A 54 2.04 1.05 14.68
CA GLU A 54 3.15 0.36 15.35
C GLU A 54 2.68 -0.27 16.67
N LYS A 55 1.87 0.43 17.46
CA LYS A 55 1.25 -0.11 18.69
C LYS A 55 0.32 -1.28 18.39
N MET A 56 -0.59 -1.14 17.42
CA MET A 56 -1.46 -2.24 16.99
C MET A 56 -0.67 -3.47 16.51
N ARG A 57 0.37 -3.24 15.71
CA ARG A 57 1.28 -4.31 15.25
C ARG A 57 2.00 -4.96 16.42
N TYR A 58 2.50 -4.18 17.38
CA TYR A 58 3.26 -4.68 18.52
C TYR A 58 2.39 -5.50 19.48
N GLU A 59 1.18 -5.05 19.81
CA GLU A 59 0.25 -5.76 20.70
C GLU A 59 -0.14 -7.13 20.16
N GLN A 60 -0.44 -7.22 18.86
CA GLN A 60 -0.77 -8.47 18.18
C GLN A 60 0.46 -9.38 17.99
N CYS A 61 1.63 -8.79 17.71
CA CYS A 61 2.90 -9.52 17.59
C CYS A 61 3.49 -9.94 18.94
N LYS A 62 2.99 -9.42 20.07
CA LYS A 62 3.51 -9.71 21.42
C LYS A 62 3.45 -11.21 21.74
N ASN A 63 2.48 -11.91 21.17
CA ASN A 63 2.21 -13.34 21.40
C ASN A 63 2.90 -14.28 20.38
N THR A 64 3.58 -13.76 19.34
CA THR A 64 4.27 -14.60 18.34
C THR A 64 5.74 -14.21 18.20
N LYS A 65 6.66 -15.18 18.38
CA LYS A 65 8.12 -14.98 18.25
C LYS A 65 8.52 -14.32 16.91
N PHE A 66 7.84 -14.69 15.82
CA PHE A 66 8.10 -14.16 14.48
C PHE A 66 7.72 -12.67 14.30
N GLY A 67 6.64 -12.22 14.94
CA GLY A 67 6.16 -10.83 14.81
C GLY A 67 7.10 -9.81 15.44
N LYS A 68 7.71 -10.15 16.60
CA LYS A 68 8.71 -9.31 17.29
C LYS A 68 9.96 -9.09 16.45
N VAL A 69 10.45 -10.13 15.77
CA VAL A 69 11.66 -10.04 14.92
C VAL A 69 11.42 -9.14 13.72
N LEU A 70 10.25 -9.25 13.07
CA LEU A 70 9.93 -8.47 11.88
C LEU A 70 9.68 -6.98 12.20
N ALA A 71 9.11 -6.68 13.37
CA ALA A 71 8.91 -5.29 13.82
C ALA A 71 10.26 -4.61 14.14
N ASN A 72 11.15 -5.31 14.84
CA ASN A 72 12.49 -4.78 15.14
C ASN A 72 13.34 -4.58 13.88
N LYS A 73 13.29 -5.51 12.92
CA LYS A 73 14.08 -5.39 11.68
C LYS A 73 13.74 -4.13 10.88
N ASN A 74 12.45 -3.82 10.69
CA ASN A 74 12.06 -2.63 9.93
C ASN A 74 12.53 -1.34 10.61
N ARG A 75 12.42 -1.27 11.94
CA ARG A 75 12.85 -0.10 12.71
C ARG A 75 14.38 0.10 12.66
N VAL A 76 15.14 -0.99 12.75
CA VAL A 76 16.61 -0.93 12.60
C VAL A 76 16.99 -0.48 11.19
N ILE A 77 16.36 -1.02 10.15
CA ILE A 77 16.61 -0.61 8.76
C ILE A 77 16.28 0.87 8.57
N GLN A 78 15.15 1.34 9.12
CA GLN A 78 14.77 2.75 9.08
C GLN A 78 15.84 3.64 9.73
N GLU A 79 16.26 3.34 10.95
CA GLU A 79 17.26 4.13 11.67
C GLU A 79 18.61 4.12 10.93
N VAL A 80 19.07 2.96 10.44
CA VAL A 80 20.31 2.86 9.66
C VAL A 80 20.25 3.71 8.40
N LEU A 81 19.18 3.60 7.59
CA LEU A 81 19.04 4.41 6.38
C LEU A 81 18.97 5.91 6.69
N TYR A 82 18.26 6.29 7.76
CA TYR A 82 18.18 7.68 8.20
C TYR A 82 19.57 8.25 8.53
N TYR A 83 20.36 7.55 9.36
CA TYR A 83 21.71 7.98 9.71
C TYR A 83 22.67 7.95 8.53
N VAL A 84 22.59 6.93 7.65
CA VAL A 84 23.40 6.86 6.43
C VAL A 84 23.11 8.07 5.52
N GLY A 85 21.85 8.43 5.34
CA GLY A 85 21.48 9.61 4.55
C GLY A 85 22.08 10.90 5.11
N PHE A 86 22.04 11.07 6.43
CA PHE A 86 22.70 12.21 7.11
C PHE A 86 24.22 12.19 6.91
N ILE A 87 24.87 11.06 7.15
CA ILE A 87 26.32 10.91 6.99
C ILE A 87 26.74 11.25 5.56
N VAL A 88 26.00 10.78 4.55
CA VAL A 88 26.27 11.08 3.13
C VAL A 88 26.13 12.58 2.84
N MET A 89 25.12 13.27 3.39
CA MET A 89 25.02 14.73 3.25
C MET A 89 26.26 15.42 3.80
N PHE A 90 26.66 15.09 5.03
CA PHE A 90 27.80 15.71 5.70
C PHE A 90 29.13 15.41 5.00
N ILE A 91 29.36 14.16 4.58
CA ILE A 91 30.58 13.80 3.84
C ILE A 91 30.67 14.62 2.55
N ILE A 92 29.60 14.72 1.77
CA ILE A 92 29.65 15.42 0.49
C ILE A 92 29.77 16.95 0.67
N LEU A 93 29.17 17.52 1.74
CA LEU A 93 29.27 18.94 2.08
C LEU A 93 30.68 19.35 2.56
N PHE A 94 31.35 18.50 3.35
CA PHE A 94 32.60 18.89 4.04
C PHE A 94 33.87 18.27 3.48
N VAL A 95 33.78 17.17 2.70
CA VAL A 95 34.95 16.62 2.01
C VAL A 95 35.32 17.55 0.85
N LYS A 96 36.62 17.77 0.63
CA LYS A 96 37.12 18.57 -0.49
C LYS A 96 36.70 17.99 -1.84
N PRO A 97 36.61 18.79 -2.92
CA PRO A 97 36.31 18.28 -4.25
C PRO A 97 37.23 17.10 -4.58
N ASP A 98 36.61 16.00 -4.96
CA ASP A 98 37.25 14.72 -5.22
C ASP A 98 36.78 14.28 -6.60
N THR A 99 37.67 13.72 -7.41
CA THR A 99 37.44 13.46 -8.85
C THR A 99 36.20 12.59 -9.11
N VAL A 100 35.83 11.76 -8.15
CA VAL A 100 34.65 10.87 -8.21
C VAL A 100 33.34 11.65 -8.09
N ILE A 101 33.26 12.62 -7.18
CA ILE A 101 32.03 13.41 -6.98
C ILE A 101 31.84 14.36 -8.17
N ASP A 102 32.92 14.99 -8.64
CA ASP A 102 32.86 15.88 -9.80
C ASP A 102 32.51 15.11 -11.09
N ALA A 103 32.99 13.87 -11.24
CA ALA A 103 32.55 12.98 -12.32
C ALA A 103 31.07 12.59 -12.19
N ALA A 104 30.58 12.33 -10.98
CA ALA A 104 29.17 12.02 -10.74
C ALA A 104 28.25 13.23 -11.05
N ILE A 105 28.65 14.45 -10.68
CA ILE A 105 27.94 15.70 -11.01
C ILE A 105 27.95 15.93 -12.52
N LYS A 106 29.08 15.69 -13.21
CA LYS A 106 29.15 15.78 -14.68
C LYS A 106 28.25 14.76 -15.38
N ASN A 107 28.16 13.54 -14.85
CA ASN A 107 27.36 12.47 -15.45
C ASN A 107 25.86 12.59 -15.15
N PHE A 108 25.49 13.26 -14.05
CA PHE A 108 24.11 13.48 -13.68
C PHE A 108 23.83 14.97 -13.50
N ASN A 109 23.08 15.55 -14.45
CA ASN A 109 22.57 16.92 -14.31
C ASN A 109 21.84 17.08 -12.95
N ILE A 110 22.22 18.10 -12.18
CA ILE A 110 21.69 18.41 -10.86
C ILE A 110 20.16 18.50 -10.89
N ALA A 111 19.59 19.09 -11.93
CA ALA A 111 18.15 19.18 -12.12
C ALA A 111 17.50 17.78 -12.16
N THR A 112 18.13 16.81 -12.82
CA THR A 112 17.67 15.42 -12.89
C THR A 112 17.72 14.76 -11.52
N ILE A 113 18.77 15.00 -10.72
CA ILE A 113 18.89 14.43 -9.37
C ILE A 113 17.86 15.03 -8.43
N ILE A 114 17.65 16.35 -8.48
CA ILE A 114 16.60 17.01 -7.69
C ILE A 114 15.23 16.44 -8.06
N LEU A 115 14.94 16.32 -9.36
CA LEU A 115 13.69 15.73 -9.85
C LEU A 115 13.53 14.28 -9.38
N LEU A 116 14.61 13.49 -9.41
CA LEU A 116 14.63 12.12 -8.93
C LEU A 116 14.36 12.06 -7.42
N ALA A 117 14.98 12.94 -6.63
CA ALA A 117 14.77 13.03 -5.19
C ALA A 117 13.33 13.40 -4.85
N ILE A 118 12.73 14.37 -5.55
CA ILE A 118 11.32 14.74 -5.40
C ILE A 118 10.40 13.58 -5.77
N THR A 119 10.66 12.92 -6.90
CA THR A 119 9.86 11.79 -7.41
C THR A 119 9.91 10.61 -6.44
N ILE A 120 11.10 10.27 -5.95
CA ILE A 120 11.28 9.19 -4.96
C ILE A 120 10.61 9.57 -3.65
N ASN A 121 10.70 10.82 -3.19
CA ASN A 121 10.02 11.26 -1.98
C ASN A 121 8.49 11.14 -2.10
N PHE A 122 7.92 11.53 -3.25
CA PHE A 122 6.50 11.33 -3.55
C PHE A 122 6.12 9.85 -3.58
N LEU A 123 6.93 9.00 -4.20
CA LEU A 123 6.70 7.56 -4.26
C LEU A 123 6.78 6.93 -2.86
N SER A 124 7.75 7.35 -2.05
CA SER A 124 7.91 6.93 -0.66
C SER A 124 6.70 7.29 0.19
N MET A 125 6.16 8.50 0.04
CA MET A 125 4.90 8.90 0.69
C MET A 125 3.73 8.00 0.26
N CYS A 126 3.58 7.73 -1.04
CA CYS A 126 2.53 6.85 -1.55
C CYS A 126 2.65 5.43 -0.98
N ILE A 127 3.86 4.85 -0.98
CA ILE A 127 4.13 3.52 -0.46
C ILE A 127 3.86 3.45 1.05
N ALA A 128 4.28 4.46 1.81
CA ALA A 128 4.04 4.55 3.24
C ALA A 128 2.54 4.61 3.57
N ASP A 129 1.75 5.38 2.80
CA ASP A 129 0.28 5.44 2.98
C ASP A 129 -0.38 4.08 2.64
N ILE A 130 0.00 3.45 1.52
CA ILE A 130 -0.52 2.13 1.14
C ILE A 130 -0.22 1.08 2.22
N ASN A 131 1.03 1.02 2.70
CA ASN A 131 1.44 0.08 3.74
C ASN A 131 0.68 0.33 5.04
N THR A 132 0.53 1.59 5.44
CA THR A 132 -0.24 2.01 6.62
C THR A 132 -1.68 1.54 6.52
N ARG A 133 -2.36 1.81 5.40
CA ARG A 133 -3.76 1.41 5.18
C ARG A 133 -3.92 -0.11 5.18
N ARG A 134 -3.01 -0.83 4.53
CA ARG A 134 -3.05 -2.30 4.47
C ARG A 134 -2.90 -2.93 5.84
N ILE A 135 -1.95 -2.43 6.62
CA ILE A 135 -1.70 -2.89 7.99
C ILE A 135 -2.92 -2.57 8.86
N ARG A 136 -3.44 -1.33 8.80
CA ARG A 136 -4.63 -0.94 9.55
C ARG A 136 -5.81 -1.87 9.26
N ARG A 137 -6.18 -2.09 7.98
CA ARG A 137 -7.28 -3.02 7.62
C ARG A 137 -7.07 -4.46 8.09
N TYR A 138 -5.82 -4.92 8.11
CA TYR A 138 -5.50 -6.26 8.57
C TYR A 138 -5.69 -6.40 10.08
N TYR A 139 -5.31 -5.38 10.86
CA TYR A 139 -5.34 -5.43 12.32
C TYR A 139 -6.64 -4.92 12.95
N THR A 140 -7.40 -4.04 12.29
CA THR A 140 -8.72 -3.57 12.79
C THR A 140 -9.85 -4.58 12.53
N GLY A 141 -9.58 -5.68 11.83
CA GLY A 141 -10.60 -6.66 11.47
C GLY A 141 -11.57 -6.17 10.38
N GLU A 142 -11.40 -4.96 9.85
CA GLU A 142 -12.19 -4.44 8.72
C GLU A 142 -12.14 -5.39 7.53
N LYS A 143 -10.99 -6.02 7.28
CA LYS A 143 -10.87 -7.03 6.21
C LYS A 143 -11.75 -8.26 6.47
N ALA A 144 -11.82 -8.72 7.72
CA ALA A 144 -12.68 -9.84 8.11
C ALA A 144 -14.18 -9.45 8.03
N GLN A 145 -14.53 -8.20 8.33
CA GLN A 145 -15.88 -7.68 8.12
C GLN A 145 -16.22 -7.54 6.63
N GLU A 146 -15.29 -7.06 5.81
CA GLU A 146 -15.46 -6.93 4.36
C GLU A 146 -15.60 -8.31 3.69
N ASP A 147 -14.80 -9.28 4.11
CA ASP A 147 -14.89 -10.67 3.64
C ASP A 147 -16.20 -11.33 4.08
N LYS A 148 -16.66 -11.09 5.32
CA LYS A 148 -18.00 -11.50 5.78
C LYS A 148 -19.12 -10.84 4.96
N ARG A 149 -18.98 -9.57 4.60
CA ARG A 149 -19.98 -8.86 3.78
C ARG A 149 -20.05 -9.44 2.37
N LYS A 150 -18.89 -9.66 1.73
CA LYS A 150 -18.79 -10.30 0.41
C LYS A 150 -19.32 -11.74 0.43
N ALA A 151 -19.08 -12.49 1.49
CA ALA A 151 -19.64 -13.83 1.67
C ALA A 151 -21.17 -13.78 1.74
N LYS A 152 -21.76 -12.87 2.53
CA LYS A 152 -23.21 -12.67 2.60
C LYS A 152 -23.82 -12.24 1.26
N GLU A 153 -23.19 -11.33 0.54
CA GLU A 153 -23.63 -10.92 -0.81
C GLU A 153 -23.60 -12.09 -1.80
N LYS A 154 -22.57 -12.95 -1.72
CA LYS A 154 -22.46 -14.16 -2.57
C LYS A 154 -23.53 -15.18 -2.22
N GLU A 155 -23.82 -15.39 -0.93
CA GLU A 155 -24.89 -16.28 -0.46
C GLU A 155 -26.28 -15.81 -0.91
N ALA A 156 -26.55 -14.51 -0.81
CA ALA A 156 -27.82 -13.93 -1.29
C ALA A 156 -28.00 -14.14 -2.80
N ARG A 157 -26.95 -13.93 -3.60
CA ARG A 157 -26.97 -14.19 -5.05
C ARG A 157 -27.18 -15.66 -5.40
N LEU A 158 -26.65 -16.58 -4.58
CA LEU A 158 -26.86 -18.02 -4.79
C LEU A 158 -28.30 -18.41 -4.48
N LYS A 159 -28.86 -17.93 -3.36
CA LYS A 159 -30.27 -18.15 -3.00
C LYS A 159 -31.23 -17.64 -4.08
N GLU A 160 -30.99 -16.44 -4.61
CA GLU A 160 -31.81 -15.90 -5.70
C GLU A 160 -31.73 -16.76 -6.99
N LYS A 161 -30.55 -17.30 -7.30
CA LYS A 161 -30.36 -18.21 -8.44
C LYS A 161 -31.06 -19.55 -8.21
N GLU A 162 -31.02 -20.10 -7.01
CA GLU A 162 -31.73 -21.33 -6.64
C GLU A 162 -33.23 -21.14 -6.74
N GLU A 163 -33.77 -20.03 -6.22
CA GLU A 163 -35.19 -19.74 -6.28
C GLU A 163 -35.67 -19.59 -7.75
N LYS A 164 -34.88 -18.93 -8.60
CA LYS A 164 -35.15 -18.85 -10.05
C LYS A 164 -35.10 -20.23 -10.73
N LYS A 165 -34.20 -21.12 -10.31
CA LYS A 165 -34.15 -22.49 -10.83
C LYS A 165 -35.37 -23.30 -10.40
N ASN A 166 -35.75 -23.22 -9.12
CA ASN A 166 -36.90 -23.94 -8.58
C ASN A 166 -38.20 -23.50 -9.27
N LYS A 167 -38.41 -22.18 -9.45
CA LYS A 167 -39.57 -21.66 -10.21
C LYS A 167 -39.61 -22.21 -11.65
N LYS A 168 -38.46 -22.31 -12.32
CA LYS A 168 -38.39 -22.91 -13.66
C LYS A 168 -38.68 -24.40 -13.67
N ILE A 169 -38.32 -25.13 -12.61
CA ILE A 169 -38.63 -26.56 -12.48
C ILE A 169 -40.13 -26.74 -12.27
N GLU A 170 -40.72 -26.02 -11.32
CA GLU A 170 -42.17 -26.05 -11.07
C GLU A 170 -42.99 -25.70 -12.31
N GLU A 171 -42.56 -24.69 -13.08
CA GLU A 171 -43.24 -24.32 -14.32
C GLU A 171 -43.17 -25.42 -15.38
N ARG A 172 -42.05 -26.15 -15.46
CA ARG A 172 -41.89 -27.30 -16.37
C ARG A 172 -42.75 -28.48 -15.93
N GLU A 173 -42.82 -28.76 -14.63
CA GLU A 173 -43.67 -29.80 -14.06
C GLU A 173 -45.15 -29.51 -14.32
N ARG A 174 -45.61 -28.28 -14.06
CA ARG A 174 -46.98 -27.85 -14.39
C ARG A 174 -47.30 -28.03 -15.88
N LYS A 175 -46.40 -27.63 -16.78
CA LYS A 175 -46.58 -27.81 -18.22
C LYS A 175 -46.60 -29.29 -18.63
N GLN A 176 -45.82 -30.16 -17.98
CA GLN A 176 -45.88 -31.61 -18.23
C GLN A 176 -47.20 -32.20 -17.75
N GLU A 177 -47.68 -31.80 -16.58
CA GLU A 177 -48.91 -32.32 -16.02
C GLU A 177 -50.14 -31.88 -16.84
N GLU A 178 -50.16 -30.62 -17.29
CA GLU A 178 -51.20 -30.12 -18.20
C GLU A 178 -51.20 -30.89 -19.54
N LYS A 179 -50.02 -31.22 -20.07
CA LYS A 179 -49.90 -32.09 -21.26
C LYS A 179 -50.40 -33.52 -20.99
N ARG A 180 -50.17 -34.07 -19.80
CA ARG A 180 -50.68 -35.40 -19.40
C ARG A 180 -52.21 -35.39 -19.31
N ARG A 181 -52.81 -34.38 -18.65
CA ARG A 181 -54.26 -34.21 -18.57
C ARG A 181 -54.91 -34.11 -19.96
N LYS A 182 -54.39 -33.23 -20.82
CA LYS A 182 -54.87 -33.11 -22.22
C LYS A 182 -54.75 -34.40 -23.04
N LYS A 183 -53.78 -35.27 -22.74
CA LYS A 183 -53.67 -36.59 -23.38
C LYS A 183 -54.73 -37.57 -22.85
N ILE A 184 -55.00 -37.58 -21.55
CA ILE A 184 -56.04 -38.42 -20.94
C ILE A 184 -57.43 -38.03 -21.48
N ASP A 185 -57.72 -36.74 -21.54
CA ASP A 185 -59.01 -36.24 -22.05
C ASP A 185 -59.22 -36.63 -23.53
N LYS A 186 -58.16 -36.63 -24.34
CA LYS A 186 -58.21 -37.11 -25.74
C LYS A 186 -58.42 -38.61 -25.88
N ILE A 187 -58.00 -39.41 -24.91
CA ILE A 187 -58.23 -40.87 -24.92
C ILE A 187 -59.69 -41.16 -24.58
N ASN A 188 -60.26 -40.43 -23.62
CA ASN A 188 -61.66 -40.61 -23.21
C ASN A 188 -62.69 -40.07 -24.23
N GLN A 189 -62.25 -39.28 -25.22
CA GLN A 189 -63.10 -38.77 -26.30
C GLN A 189 -63.02 -39.58 -27.59
N LYS A 190 -62.24 -40.67 -27.66
CA LYS A 190 -62.30 -41.56 -28.82
C LYS A 190 -63.64 -42.32 -28.78
N PRO A 191 -64.48 -42.21 -29.82
CA PRO A 191 -65.63 -43.09 -29.93
C PRO A 191 -65.13 -44.54 -29.99
N LEU A 192 -65.80 -45.40 -29.23
CA LEU A 192 -65.78 -46.84 -29.46
C LEU A 192 -66.53 -47.08 -30.78
N ASP A 193 -65.85 -46.82 -31.90
CA ASP A 193 -66.15 -47.52 -33.14
C ASP A 193 -65.69 -48.96 -32.86
N GLY A 194 -66.56 -49.91 -32.53
CA GLY A 194 -67.67 -50.37 -33.35
C GLY A 194 -67.26 -51.76 -33.81
N GLU A 195 -67.97 -52.77 -33.30
CA GLU A 195 -67.92 -54.18 -33.71
C GLU A 195 -68.04 -54.37 -35.23
#